data_AF-D9QQH5-F1
#
_entry.id   AF-D9QQH5-F1
#
_cell.length_a   1.000
_cell.length_b   1.000
_cell.length_c   1.000
_cell.angle_alpha   90.00
_cell.angle_beta   90.00
_cell.angle_gamma   90.00
#
_symmetry.space_group_name_H-M   'P 1'
#
loop_
_entity.id
_entity.type
_entity.pdbx_description
1 polymer ?
#
loop_
_entity_poly.entity_id
_entity_poly.type
_entity_poly.pdbx_seq_one_letter_code
_entity_poly.pdbx_strand_id
1 'polypeptide(L)'
;MKKIALCLVLSLIILSFTSVTMAKPKKPKHKHKKKHPHSNSGNPEVMEEIFNIKKEKLKHFNNFNLEPEELSLVFYLHSVSNRPIGNKEIQFILKHKEDWDKITWYFGLPPIMFEDEIITFRHPPTSKQLFLPVGKKRYEAARRGVVEEKLEVKHNKYEYKYRNKRSKVKEKIEIKHNKYNYHYTNKRLGIKETLQVKYPSYRYTYHYKNKRTGERIRKRGRGRPLNPRIFYHKLRKRRQQETEFHLSVQINIDL
;
A
#
# COMPACT_ATOMS: atom_id res chain seq x y z
N MET A 1 -25.35 -12.21 -55.61
CA MET A 1 -25.32 -13.51 -56.31
C MET A 1 -24.41 -14.47 -55.57
N LYS A 2 -24.96 -15.66 -55.30
CA LYS A 2 -24.40 -17.00 -54.98
C LYS A 2 -22.96 -17.17 -54.45
N LYS A 3 -22.91 -17.95 -53.36
CA LYS A 3 -21.81 -18.74 -52.77
C LYS A 3 -21.00 -19.54 -53.81
N ILE A 4 -19.77 -19.95 -53.46
CA ILE A 4 -19.32 -21.35 -53.39
C ILE A 4 -17.91 -21.41 -52.78
N ALA A 5 -17.73 -22.38 -51.90
CA ALA A 5 -16.48 -22.77 -51.26
C ALA A 5 -15.72 -23.77 -52.14
N LEU A 6 -14.39 -23.86 -52.02
CA LEU A 6 -13.70 -25.11 -52.28
C LEU A 6 -12.46 -25.24 -51.41
N CYS A 7 -12.50 -26.24 -50.53
CA CYS A 7 -11.37 -26.81 -49.82
C CYS A 7 -10.37 -27.43 -50.82
N LEU A 8 -9.08 -27.31 -50.53
CA LEU A 8 -8.12 -28.36 -50.88
C LEU A 8 -7.07 -28.45 -49.76
N VAL A 9 -7.27 -29.46 -48.93
CA VAL A 9 -6.27 -30.02 -48.03
C VAL A 9 -5.57 -31.11 -48.83
N LEU A 10 -4.26 -31.02 -49.00
CA LEU A 10 -3.44 -32.22 -49.05
C LEU A 10 -2.00 -31.93 -48.61
N SER A 11 -1.65 -32.64 -47.55
CA SER A 11 -0.38 -32.79 -46.86
C SER A 11 0.74 -33.31 -47.75
N LEU A 12 1.97 -32.82 -47.53
CA LEU A 12 3.16 -33.65 -47.70
C LEU A 12 4.12 -33.46 -46.52
N ILE A 13 4.30 -34.57 -45.81
CA ILE A 13 5.26 -34.81 -44.74
C ILE A 13 6.56 -35.27 -45.41
N ILE A 14 7.68 -34.62 -45.11
CA ILE A 14 9.00 -35.29 -45.12
C ILE A 14 9.77 -34.83 -43.87
N LEU A 15 10.03 -35.82 -43.02
CA LEU A 15 10.93 -35.83 -41.87
C LEU A 15 12.35 -36.11 -42.34
N SER A 16 13.34 -35.41 -41.76
CA SER A 16 14.61 -36.02 -41.31
C SER A 16 15.51 -34.98 -40.60
N PHE A 17 15.69 -35.10 -39.28
CA PHE A 17 16.94 -35.50 -38.58
C PHE A 17 18.14 -34.58 -38.85
N THR A 18 18.59 -33.74 -37.91
CA THR A 18 19.49 -34.02 -36.76
C THR A 18 19.83 -32.60 -36.20
N SER A 19 20.13 -32.30 -34.93
CA SER A 19 20.92 -32.98 -33.91
C SER A 19 20.56 -32.38 -32.54
N VAL A 20 20.29 -33.23 -31.56
CA VAL A 20 20.24 -32.83 -30.15
C VAL A 20 21.66 -32.93 -29.60
N THR A 21 22.28 -31.79 -29.29
CA THR A 21 23.50 -31.79 -28.47
C THR A 21 23.11 -31.67 -27.00
N MET A 22 23.16 -32.79 -26.29
CA MET A 22 23.27 -32.82 -24.83
C MET A 22 24.63 -32.25 -24.43
N ALA A 23 24.63 -31.12 -23.72
CA ALA A 23 25.83 -30.62 -23.05
C ALA A 23 25.99 -31.30 -21.68
N LYS A 24 27.09 -32.05 -21.52
CA LYS A 24 27.59 -32.60 -20.25
C LYS A 24 27.90 -31.49 -19.22
N PRO A 25 27.85 -31.81 -17.91
CA PRO A 25 27.84 -30.84 -16.83
C PRO A 25 29.21 -30.18 -16.63
N LYS A 26 29.27 -28.85 -16.61
CA LYS A 26 30.46 -28.09 -16.19
C LYS A 26 30.51 -28.01 -14.66
N LYS A 27 31.58 -28.57 -14.09
CA LYS A 27 32.04 -28.36 -12.70
C LYS A 27 32.25 -26.87 -12.38
N PRO A 28 32.17 -26.47 -11.10
CA PRO A 28 31.78 -25.13 -10.71
C PRO A 28 32.93 -24.14 -10.93
N LYS A 29 32.70 -23.12 -11.77
CA LYS A 29 33.54 -21.94 -11.77
C LYS A 29 33.13 -21.06 -10.60
N HIS A 30 34.11 -20.71 -9.78
CA HIS A 30 34.01 -19.81 -8.65
C HIS A 30 33.11 -18.59 -8.97
N LYS A 31 32.09 -18.40 -8.13
CA LYS A 31 31.24 -17.21 -8.10
C LYS A 31 32.10 -15.98 -7.80
N HIS A 32 32.63 -15.32 -8.82
CA HIS A 32 32.74 -13.88 -8.76
C HIS A 32 31.31 -13.34 -8.89
N LYS A 33 30.66 -13.17 -7.74
CA LYS A 33 29.56 -12.21 -7.61
C LYS A 33 30.12 -10.89 -8.16
N LYS A 34 29.78 -10.54 -9.39
CA LYS A 34 29.76 -9.14 -9.80
C LYS A 34 28.81 -8.49 -8.81
N LYS A 35 29.39 -7.85 -7.77
CA LYS A 35 28.68 -6.86 -6.98
C LYS A 35 28.14 -5.90 -8.03
N HIS A 36 26.83 -5.94 -8.24
CA HIS A 36 26.18 -4.78 -8.83
C HIS A 36 26.66 -3.59 -8.00
N PRO A 37 27.19 -2.54 -8.62
CA PRO A 37 27.48 -1.33 -7.87
C PRO A 37 26.16 -0.95 -7.21
N HIS A 38 26.14 -0.96 -5.87
CA HIS A 38 25.08 -0.32 -5.11
C HIS A 38 25.02 1.11 -5.65
N SER A 39 24.03 1.39 -6.50
CA SER A 39 23.77 2.74 -6.92
C SER A 39 23.33 3.49 -5.67
N ASN A 40 24.22 4.38 -5.22
CA ASN A 40 24.03 5.42 -4.24
C ASN A 40 22.63 5.50 -3.62
N SER A 41 22.58 5.18 -2.32
CA SER A 41 21.79 5.87 -1.30
C SER A 41 20.48 6.46 -1.78
N GLY A 42 19.35 5.81 -1.46
CA GLY A 42 18.07 6.50 -1.52
C GLY A 42 18.21 7.83 -0.78
N ASN A 43 18.05 8.91 -1.52
CA ASN A 43 18.51 10.22 -1.08
C ASN A 43 17.70 10.61 0.17
N PRO A 44 18.32 10.73 1.36
CA PRO A 44 17.61 11.08 2.59
C PRO A 44 16.82 12.38 2.41
N GLU A 45 17.31 13.30 1.57
CA GLU A 45 16.63 14.54 1.18
C GLU A 45 15.21 14.31 0.64
N VAL A 46 14.99 13.27 -0.17
CA VAL A 46 13.66 12.93 -0.70
C VAL A 46 12.70 12.54 0.42
N MET A 47 13.19 11.83 1.44
CA MET A 47 12.35 11.44 2.59
C MET A 47 12.09 12.62 3.50
N GLU A 48 13.10 13.47 3.73
CA GLU A 48 12.98 14.70 4.52
C GLU A 48 11.89 15.59 3.94
N GLU A 49 11.94 15.84 2.63
CA GLU A 49 10.97 16.69 1.94
C GLU A 49 9.57 16.09 1.93
N ILE A 50 9.43 14.83 1.52
CA ILE A 50 8.10 14.22 1.31
C ILE A 50 7.40 13.99 2.64
N PHE A 51 8.12 13.53 3.67
CA PHE A 51 7.51 13.15 4.95
C PHE A 51 7.65 14.21 6.05
N ASN A 52 8.32 15.33 5.75
CA ASN A 52 8.63 16.40 6.70
C ASN A 52 9.31 15.85 7.98
N ILE A 53 10.29 14.95 7.80
CA ILE A 53 11.05 14.33 8.88
C ILE A 53 12.43 14.97 8.93
N LYS A 54 12.86 15.44 10.11
CA LYS A 54 14.22 15.97 10.29
C LYS A 54 15.27 14.89 10.04
N LYS A 55 16.38 15.28 9.40
CA LYS A 55 17.55 14.42 9.12
C LYS A 55 18.02 13.58 10.31
N GLU A 56 18.05 14.15 11.50
CA GLU A 56 18.44 13.47 12.75
C GLU A 56 17.57 12.24 13.05
N LYS A 57 16.24 12.38 12.86
CA LYS A 57 15.30 11.27 13.05
C LYS A 57 15.47 10.21 11.97
N LEU A 58 15.79 10.60 10.74
CA LEU A 58 16.07 9.65 9.66
C LEU A 58 17.33 8.82 9.93
N LYS A 59 18.37 9.41 10.52
CA LYS A 59 19.60 8.68 10.88
C LYS A 59 19.31 7.49 11.79
N HIS A 60 18.33 7.59 12.70
CA HIS A 60 17.92 6.47 13.54
C HIS A 60 17.44 5.27 12.71
N PHE A 61 16.76 5.52 11.58
CA PHE A 61 16.28 4.45 10.71
C PHE A 61 17.38 3.76 9.90
N ASN A 62 18.57 4.38 9.78
CA ASN A 62 19.73 3.74 9.13
C ASN A 62 20.22 2.50 9.90
N ASN A 63 19.87 2.39 11.19
CA ASN A 63 20.20 1.23 12.01
C ASN A 63 19.29 0.02 11.72
N PHE A 64 18.18 0.23 10.99
CA PHE A 64 17.31 -0.85 10.56
C PHE A 64 17.71 -1.32 9.16
N ASN A 65 17.66 -2.64 8.93
CA ASN A 65 17.93 -3.25 7.63
C ASN A 65 16.74 -3.08 6.66
N LEU A 66 16.36 -1.82 6.41
CA LEU A 66 15.34 -1.39 5.46
C LEU A 66 15.98 -0.60 4.34
N GLU A 67 15.74 -1.04 3.11
CA GLU A 67 16.14 -0.26 1.94
C GLU A 67 15.29 1.03 1.85
N PRO A 68 15.78 2.10 1.22
CA PRO A 68 15.05 3.36 1.11
C PRO A 68 13.64 3.20 0.51
N GLU A 69 13.47 2.30 -0.44
CA GLU A 69 12.18 1.98 -1.03
C GLU A 69 11.21 1.39 0.00
N GLU A 70 11.69 0.49 0.84
CA GLU A 70 10.92 -0.12 1.94
C GLU A 70 10.59 0.94 2.99
N LEU A 71 11.57 1.76 3.39
CA LEU A 71 11.39 2.83 4.37
C LEU A 71 10.37 3.87 3.91
N SER A 72 10.38 4.24 2.62
CA SER A 72 9.37 5.14 2.05
C SER A 72 7.95 4.59 2.18
N LEU A 73 7.81 3.29 1.99
CA LEU A 73 6.52 2.64 2.10
C LEU A 73 6.09 2.56 3.57
N VAL A 74 7.02 2.27 4.48
CA VAL A 74 6.76 2.31 5.93
C VAL A 74 6.24 3.68 6.36
N PHE A 75 6.94 4.75 5.99
CA PHE A 75 6.51 6.12 6.30
C PHE A 75 5.15 6.46 5.71
N TYR A 76 4.89 6.06 4.46
CA TYR A 76 3.58 6.21 3.84
C TYR A 76 2.48 5.47 4.61
N LEU A 77 2.68 4.20 4.99
CA LEU A 77 1.70 3.42 5.73
C LEU A 77 1.38 4.05 7.08
N HIS A 78 2.38 4.55 7.80
CA HIS A 78 2.19 5.26 9.07
C HIS A 78 1.48 6.60 8.89
N SER A 79 1.86 7.37 7.87
CA SER A 79 1.19 8.64 7.54
C SER A 79 -0.28 8.43 7.22
N VAL A 80 -0.55 7.51 6.30
CA VAL A 80 -1.90 7.27 5.79
C VAL A 80 -2.78 6.56 6.80
N SER A 81 -2.24 5.76 7.72
CA SER A 81 -3.04 5.15 8.81
C SER A 81 -3.17 6.03 10.05
N ASN A 82 -2.51 7.20 10.07
CA ASN A 82 -2.36 8.06 11.25
C ASN A 82 -1.85 7.29 12.48
N ARG A 83 -1.01 6.27 12.26
CA ARG A 83 -0.42 5.44 13.32
C ARG A 83 1.00 5.92 13.60
N PRO A 84 1.38 6.17 14.87
CA PRO A 84 2.76 6.53 15.18
C PRO A 84 3.73 5.38 14.91
N ILE A 85 4.95 5.72 14.53
CA ILE A 85 6.06 4.79 14.41
C ILE A 85 6.62 4.52 15.80
N GLY A 86 6.63 3.25 16.21
CA GLY A 86 7.27 2.78 17.44
C GLY A 86 8.16 1.57 17.18
N ASN A 87 9.01 1.23 18.15
CA ASN A 87 9.96 0.11 18.01
C ASN A 87 9.28 -1.23 17.71
N LYS A 88 8.12 -1.49 18.34
CA LYS A 88 7.38 -2.75 18.12
C LYS A 88 6.83 -2.84 16.70
N GLU A 89 6.35 -1.73 16.15
CA GLU A 89 5.89 -1.61 14.77
C GLU A 89 7.02 -1.86 13.77
N ILE A 90 8.20 -1.26 14.00
CA ILE A 90 9.37 -1.47 13.14
C ILE A 90 9.83 -2.93 13.17
N GLN A 91 9.91 -3.55 14.35
CA GLN A 91 10.28 -4.97 14.46
C GLN A 91 9.27 -5.89 13.76
N PHE A 92 7.97 -5.57 13.84
CA PHE A 92 6.95 -6.29 13.10
C PHE A 92 7.14 -6.18 11.58
N ILE A 93 7.45 -4.99 11.09
CA ILE A 93 7.71 -4.74 9.66
C ILE A 93 8.95 -5.52 9.22
N LEU A 94 10.07 -5.41 9.95
CA LEU A 94 11.31 -6.13 9.62
C LEU A 94 11.09 -7.65 9.54
N LYS A 95 10.30 -8.22 10.45
CA LYS A 95 9.95 -9.64 10.45
C LYS A 95 9.10 -10.07 9.25
N HIS A 96 8.39 -9.14 8.62
CA HIS A 96 7.43 -9.42 7.56
C HIS A 96 7.69 -8.64 6.27
N LYS A 97 8.91 -8.11 6.07
CA LYS A 97 9.23 -7.22 4.94
C LYS A 97 9.11 -7.87 3.55
N GLU A 98 9.02 -9.19 3.48
CA GLU A 98 8.72 -9.94 2.25
C GLU A 98 7.20 -10.11 1.99
N ASP A 99 6.34 -9.76 2.95
CA ASP A 99 4.88 -9.91 2.92
C ASP A 99 4.18 -8.57 3.18
N TRP A 100 4.29 -7.67 2.21
CA TRP A 100 3.69 -6.34 2.26
C TRP A 100 2.16 -6.36 2.35
N ASP A 101 1.52 -7.42 1.87
CA ASP A 101 0.08 -7.60 1.98
C ASP A 101 -0.34 -7.72 3.44
N LYS A 102 0.38 -8.55 4.20
CA LYS A 102 0.18 -8.67 5.64
C LYS A 102 0.50 -7.38 6.39
N ILE A 103 1.56 -6.67 6.01
CA ILE A 103 1.91 -5.39 6.64
C ILE A 103 0.79 -4.37 6.41
N THR A 104 0.33 -4.18 5.18
CA THR A 104 -0.76 -3.21 4.90
C THR A 104 -2.07 -3.55 5.59
N TRP A 105 -2.43 -4.84 5.66
CA TRP A 105 -3.59 -5.30 6.41
C TRP A 105 -3.49 -4.96 7.89
N TYR A 106 -2.30 -5.08 8.47
CA TYR A 106 -2.04 -4.69 9.86
C TYR A 106 -2.28 -3.19 10.11
N PHE A 107 -2.05 -2.35 9.09
CA PHE A 107 -2.35 -0.92 9.12
C PHE A 107 -3.81 -0.57 8.75
N GLY A 108 -4.65 -1.56 8.42
CA GLY A 108 -6.02 -1.29 7.97
C GLY A 108 -6.08 -0.66 6.57
N LEU A 109 -5.06 -0.89 5.74
CA LEU A 109 -4.91 -0.33 4.40
C LEU A 109 -5.02 -1.42 3.32
N PRO A 110 -5.43 -1.07 2.08
CA PRO A 110 -5.48 -2.05 1.00
C PRO A 110 -4.06 -2.34 0.49
N PRO A 111 -3.69 -3.61 0.23
CA PRO A 111 -2.41 -4.01 -0.36
C PRO A 111 -2.29 -3.68 -1.85
N ILE A 112 -2.54 -2.42 -2.24
CA ILE A 112 -2.57 -2.03 -3.65
C ILE A 112 -1.84 -0.72 -3.88
N MET A 113 -1.21 -0.61 -5.05
CA MET A 113 -0.86 0.67 -5.65
C MET A 113 -1.90 1.05 -6.69
N PHE A 114 -2.40 2.27 -6.63
CA PHE A 114 -3.24 2.82 -7.67
C PHE A 114 -2.38 3.24 -8.86
N GLU A 115 -2.89 3.11 -10.09
CA GLU A 115 -2.11 3.42 -11.29
C GLU A 115 -1.77 4.91 -11.37
N ASP A 116 -2.74 5.76 -11.08
CA ASP A 116 -2.66 7.19 -11.38
C ASP A 116 -2.30 8.06 -10.18
N GLU A 117 -2.28 7.52 -8.96
CA GLU A 117 -2.18 8.35 -7.77
C GLU A 117 -1.67 7.64 -6.52
N ILE A 118 -1.12 8.42 -5.60
CA ILE A 118 -0.85 8.02 -4.20
C ILE A 118 -2.02 8.53 -3.36
N ILE A 119 -2.87 7.64 -2.87
CA ILE A 119 -4.09 8.04 -2.17
C ILE A 119 -3.79 8.27 -0.68
N THR A 120 -4.19 9.43 -0.16
CA THR A 120 -4.27 9.68 1.27
C THR A 120 -5.72 9.50 1.74
N PHE A 121 -5.89 9.08 2.99
CA PHE A 121 -7.21 8.91 3.58
C PHE A 121 -7.44 9.95 4.68
N ARG A 122 -8.67 10.45 4.78
CA ARG A 122 -9.05 11.28 5.93
C ARG A 122 -9.34 10.39 7.12
N HIS A 123 -8.67 10.67 8.22
CA HIS A 123 -8.90 10.00 9.50
C HIS A 123 -9.52 10.96 10.52
N PRO A 124 -10.23 10.45 11.54
CA PRO A 124 -10.61 11.25 12.69
C PRO A 124 -9.37 11.83 13.40
N PRO A 125 -9.42 13.08 13.90
CA PRO A 125 -8.25 13.76 14.44
C PRO A 125 -7.89 13.32 15.88
N THR A 126 -8.10 12.05 16.25
CA THR A 126 -7.85 11.57 17.61
C THR A 126 -6.53 10.82 17.73
N SER A 127 -5.72 11.20 18.73
CA SER A 127 -4.46 10.53 19.06
C SER A 127 -4.65 9.15 19.72
N LYS A 128 -5.88 8.80 20.11
CA LYS A 128 -6.18 7.57 20.85
C LYS A 128 -6.91 6.53 20.00
N GLN A 129 -6.71 6.51 18.68
CA GLN A 129 -7.34 5.51 17.82
C GLN A 129 -6.99 4.08 18.25
N LEU A 130 -7.95 3.16 18.13
CA LEU A 130 -7.71 1.73 18.31
C LEU A 130 -6.95 1.19 17.10
N PHE A 131 -5.77 0.65 17.34
CA PHE A 131 -4.96 -0.05 16.35
C PHE A 131 -4.84 -1.53 16.69
N LEU A 132 -4.59 -2.37 15.68
CA LEU A 132 -4.28 -3.76 15.90
C LEU A 132 -2.94 -3.88 16.66
N PRO A 133 -2.90 -4.51 17.84
CA PRO A 133 -1.64 -4.71 18.55
C PRO A 133 -0.71 -5.64 17.76
N VAL A 134 0.60 -5.38 17.85
CA VAL A 134 1.63 -6.18 17.19
C VAL A 134 1.48 -7.66 17.55
N GLY A 135 1.57 -8.53 16.53
CA GLY A 135 1.56 -10.00 16.70
C GLY A 135 0.18 -10.62 16.94
N LYS A 136 -0.89 -9.84 17.09
CA LYS A 136 -2.24 -10.39 17.28
C LYS A 136 -2.90 -10.71 15.93
N LYS A 137 -3.24 -12.00 15.72
CA LYS A 137 -4.04 -12.46 14.57
C LYS A 137 -5.56 -12.32 14.79
N ARG A 138 -5.98 -12.24 16.05
CA ARG A 138 -7.36 -12.03 16.48
C ARG A 138 -7.36 -10.95 17.56
N TYR A 139 -8.24 -9.97 17.43
CA TYR A 139 -8.35 -8.86 18.36
C TYR A 139 -9.74 -8.27 18.29
N GLU A 140 -10.37 -8.02 19.43
CA GLU A 140 -11.60 -7.25 19.51
C GLU A 140 -11.47 -6.23 20.63
N ALA A 141 -11.75 -4.99 20.31
CA ALA A 141 -11.80 -3.90 21.27
C ALA A 141 -12.91 -2.94 20.88
N ALA A 142 -13.59 -2.41 21.89
CA ALA A 142 -14.62 -1.40 21.69
C ALA A 142 -14.55 -0.34 22.79
N ARG A 143 -14.91 0.88 22.44
CA ARG A 143 -15.09 2.02 23.34
C ARG A 143 -16.45 2.64 23.06
N ARG A 144 -17.16 3.03 24.11
CA ARG A 144 -18.51 3.62 24.03
C ARG A 144 -18.50 4.98 24.73
N GLY A 145 -19.37 5.88 24.28
CA GLY A 145 -19.51 7.23 24.84
C GLY A 145 -19.82 8.29 23.78
N VAL A 146 -19.23 9.48 23.94
CA VAL A 146 -19.26 10.55 22.92
C VAL A 146 -18.55 10.10 21.64
N VAL A 147 -17.46 9.36 21.82
CA VAL A 147 -16.74 8.63 20.77
C VAL A 147 -17.07 7.14 20.94
N GLU A 148 -17.63 6.57 19.89
CA GLU A 148 -17.83 5.13 19.74
C GLU A 148 -16.77 4.63 18.76
N GLU A 149 -16.02 3.62 19.19
CA GLU A 149 -14.96 3.02 18.38
C GLU A 149 -14.99 1.51 18.55
N LYS A 150 -14.85 0.77 17.46
CA LYS A 150 -14.75 -0.69 17.48
C LYS A 150 -13.69 -1.13 16.48
N LEU A 151 -12.79 -2.01 16.92
CA LEU A 151 -11.85 -2.75 16.08
C LEU A 151 -12.09 -4.24 16.27
N GLU A 152 -12.33 -4.96 15.18
CA GLU A 152 -12.50 -6.42 15.16
C GLU A 152 -11.62 -7.01 14.06
N VAL A 153 -10.66 -7.82 14.47
CA VAL A 153 -9.75 -8.54 13.59
C VAL A 153 -9.89 -10.04 13.83
N LYS A 154 -10.14 -10.76 12.74
CA LYS A 154 -10.25 -12.22 12.66
C LYS A 154 -9.45 -12.70 11.45
N HIS A 155 -9.29 -14.01 11.31
CA HIS A 155 -8.41 -14.63 10.29
C HIS A 155 -8.50 -14.02 8.88
N ASN A 156 -9.72 -13.69 8.40
CA ASN A 156 -9.96 -13.13 7.07
C ASN A 156 -10.80 -11.85 7.10
N LYS A 157 -10.79 -11.11 8.23
CA LYS A 157 -11.63 -9.94 8.43
C LYS A 157 -10.92 -8.91 9.28
N TYR A 158 -10.82 -7.69 8.78
CA TYR A 158 -10.50 -6.50 9.55
C TYR A 158 -11.71 -5.57 9.46
N GLU A 159 -12.30 -5.20 10.59
CA GLU A 159 -13.38 -4.22 10.63
C GLU A 159 -13.08 -3.16 11.69
N TYR A 160 -12.97 -1.92 11.23
CA TYR A 160 -12.82 -0.76 12.08
C TYR A 160 -14.03 0.16 11.88
N LYS A 161 -14.57 0.66 12.99
CA LYS A 161 -15.67 1.62 13.01
C LYS A 161 -15.35 2.71 14.01
N TYR A 162 -15.53 3.95 13.58
CA TYR A 162 -15.45 5.12 14.43
C TYR A 162 -16.69 5.99 14.23
N ARG A 163 -17.22 6.53 15.31
CA ARG A 163 -18.28 7.53 15.30
C ARG A 163 -18.08 8.50 16.45
N ASN A 164 -17.95 9.78 16.12
CA ASN A 164 -18.01 10.85 17.10
C ASN A 164 -19.34 11.58 16.97
N LYS A 165 -20.17 11.50 18.02
CA LYS A 165 -21.52 12.09 18.03
C LYS A 165 -21.50 13.62 18.01
N ARG A 166 -20.49 14.23 18.64
CA ARG A 166 -20.33 15.70 18.76
C ARG A 166 -19.83 16.31 17.47
N SER A 167 -18.74 15.80 16.90
CA SER A 167 -18.18 16.31 15.64
C SER A 167 -18.92 15.82 14.40
N LYS A 168 -19.86 14.87 14.56
CA LYS A 168 -20.61 14.21 13.46
C LYS A 168 -19.68 13.56 12.42
N VAL A 169 -18.55 13.05 12.89
CA VAL A 169 -17.57 12.29 12.10
C VAL A 169 -17.88 10.81 12.21
N LYS A 170 -17.82 10.10 11.08
CA LYS A 170 -17.85 8.63 11.03
C LYS A 170 -16.78 8.12 10.09
N GLU A 171 -16.15 7.02 10.47
CA GLU A 171 -15.24 6.27 9.63
C GLU A 171 -15.58 4.77 9.73
N LYS A 172 -15.45 4.07 8.61
CA LYS A 172 -15.54 2.61 8.56
C LYS A 172 -14.50 2.08 7.59
N ILE A 173 -13.72 1.11 8.04
CA ILE A 173 -12.80 0.31 7.23
C ILE A 173 -13.26 -1.15 7.33
N GLU A 174 -13.36 -1.82 6.21
CA GLU A 174 -13.65 -3.25 6.11
C GLU A 174 -12.67 -3.88 5.12
N ILE A 175 -11.87 -4.83 5.60
CA ILE A 175 -11.00 -5.66 4.78
C ILE A 175 -11.48 -7.11 4.90
N LYS A 176 -11.69 -7.73 3.74
CA LYS A 176 -11.97 -9.16 3.59
C LYS A 176 -11.07 -9.69 2.47
N HIS A 177 -10.94 -11.01 2.40
CA HIS A 177 -10.12 -11.68 1.38
C HIS A 177 -10.39 -11.18 -0.06
N ASN A 178 -11.64 -10.82 -0.39
CA ASN A 178 -12.04 -10.39 -1.73
C ASN A 178 -12.29 -8.89 -1.90
N LYS A 179 -12.21 -8.08 -0.83
CA LYS A 179 -12.51 -6.64 -0.94
C LYS A 179 -11.88 -5.79 0.15
N TYR A 180 -11.69 -4.53 -0.20
CA TYR A 180 -11.45 -3.44 0.75
C TYR A 180 -12.53 -2.38 0.58
N ASN A 181 -13.11 -1.92 1.69
CA ASN A 181 -14.01 -0.77 1.72
C ASN A 181 -13.57 0.22 2.78
N TYR A 182 -13.43 1.47 2.37
CA TYR A 182 -13.24 2.61 3.25
C TYR A 182 -14.39 3.61 3.04
N HIS A 183 -14.87 4.16 4.13
CA HIS A 183 -15.90 5.18 4.14
C HIS A 183 -15.66 6.17 5.26
N TYR A 184 -15.49 7.44 4.89
CA TYR A 184 -15.39 8.55 5.83
C TYR A 184 -16.48 9.58 5.56
N THR A 185 -17.04 10.13 6.63
CA THR A 185 -17.96 11.26 6.57
C THR A 185 -17.68 12.23 7.68
N ASN A 186 -17.72 13.52 7.35
CA ASN A 186 -17.79 14.59 8.31
C ASN A 186 -19.00 15.44 7.95
N LYS A 187 -20.13 15.23 8.65
CA LYS A 187 -21.36 15.94 8.32
C LYS A 187 -21.25 17.43 8.54
N ARG A 188 -20.51 17.86 9.58
CA ARG A 188 -20.31 19.29 9.88
C ARG A 188 -19.63 19.97 8.70
N LEU A 189 -18.55 19.38 8.19
CA LEU A 189 -17.80 19.91 7.04
C LEU A 189 -18.41 19.56 5.68
N GLY A 190 -19.49 18.79 5.63
CA GLY A 190 -20.11 18.36 4.37
C GLY A 190 -19.24 17.40 3.53
N ILE A 191 -18.28 16.71 4.16
CA ILE A 191 -17.32 15.82 3.49
C ILE A 191 -17.85 14.38 3.48
N LYS A 192 -17.73 13.72 2.33
CA LYS A 192 -17.91 12.28 2.16
C LYS A 192 -16.79 11.73 1.28
N GLU A 193 -16.14 10.68 1.76
CA GLU A 193 -15.06 10.00 1.04
C GLU A 193 -15.29 8.48 1.10
N THR A 194 -15.05 7.81 -0.02
CA THR A 194 -15.20 6.37 -0.14
C THR A 194 -14.16 5.79 -1.08
N LEU A 195 -13.58 4.66 -0.69
CA LEU A 195 -12.76 3.82 -1.55
C LEU A 195 -13.30 2.39 -1.49
N GLN A 196 -13.45 1.75 -2.64
CA GLN A 196 -13.75 0.33 -2.76
C GLN A 196 -12.70 -0.32 -3.65
N VAL A 197 -12.22 -1.50 -3.26
CA VAL A 197 -11.29 -2.32 -4.04
C VAL A 197 -11.83 -3.74 -4.08
N LYS A 198 -11.77 -4.38 -5.24
CA LYS A 198 -12.13 -5.80 -5.43
C LYS A 198 -10.91 -6.65 -5.77
N TYR A 199 -10.63 -7.66 -4.96
CA TYR A 199 -9.59 -8.66 -5.22
C TYR A 199 -10.19 -9.88 -5.95
N PRO A 200 -9.41 -10.60 -6.78
CA PRO A 200 -8.01 -10.34 -7.16
C PRO A 200 -7.88 -9.36 -8.35
N SER A 201 -8.98 -8.81 -8.86
CA SER A 201 -8.95 -7.94 -10.04
C SER A 201 -8.20 -6.62 -9.86
N TYR A 202 -8.00 -6.20 -8.60
CA TYR A 202 -7.48 -4.89 -8.20
C TYR A 202 -8.29 -3.71 -8.76
N ARG A 203 -9.53 -3.92 -9.18
CA ARG A 203 -10.42 -2.84 -9.63
C ARG A 203 -10.82 -2.00 -8.43
N TYR A 204 -10.70 -0.68 -8.57
CA TYR A 204 -11.07 0.24 -7.51
C TYR A 204 -12.07 1.30 -7.97
N THR A 205 -12.78 1.87 -7.02
CA THR A 205 -13.61 3.06 -7.19
C THR A 205 -13.37 3.99 -6.02
N TYR A 206 -12.96 5.21 -6.32
CA TYR A 206 -12.77 6.28 -5.36
C TYR A 206 -13.78 7.39 -5.61
N HIS A 207 -14.33 7.93 -4.53
CA HIS A 207 -15.22 9.07 -4.61
C HIS A 207 -15.03 9.97 -3.39
N TYR A 208 -14.78 11.24 -3.66
CA TYR A 208 -14.75 12.30 -2.68
C TYR A 208 -15.73 13.40 -3.06
N LYS A 209 -16.37 13.98 -2.06
CA LYS A 209 -17.26 15.13 -2.20
C LYS A 209 -17.15 16.02 -0.98
N ASN A 210 -16.95 17.31 -1.20
CA ASN A 210 -17.10 18.36 -0.21
C ASN A 210 -18.24 19.29 -0.62
N LYS A 211 -19.33 19.28 0.15
CA LYS A 211 -20.51 20.12 -0.16
C LYS A 211 -20.25 21.62 0.02
N ARG A 212 -19.31 22.00 0.89
CA ARG A 212 -19.04 23.41 1.21
C ARG A 212 -18.20 24.09 0.13
N THR A 213 -17.23 23.37 -0.43
CA THR A 213 -16.36 23.89 -1.50
C THR A 213 -16.86 23.54 -2.90
N GLY A 214 -17.83 22.64 -3.03
CA GLY A 214 -18.30 22.11 -4.32
C GLY A 214 -17.38 21.03 -4.92
N GLU A 215 -16.21 20.81 -4.33
CA GLU A 215 -15.19 19.89 -4.81
C GLU A 215 -15.73 18.44 -4.88
N ARG A 216 -15.47 17.78 -6.02
CA ARG A 216 -15.92 16.42 -6.27
C ARG A 216 -14.91 15.66 -7.12
N ILE A 217 -14.48 14.50 -6.61
CA ILE A 217 -13.56 13.62 -7.31
C ILE A 217 -14.24 12.27 -7.48
N ARG A 218 -14.18 11.72 -8.70
CA ARG A 218 -14.66 10.38 -9.04
C ARG A 218 -13.59 9.69 -9.86
N LYS A 219 -13.03 8.60 -9.34
CA LYS A 219 -12.03 7.80 -10.05
C LYS A 219 -12.44 6.34 -10.06
N ARG A 220 -12.20 5.69 -11.19
CA ARG A 220 -12.33 4.25 -11.36
C ARG A 220 -11.12 3.80 -12.14
N GLY A 221 -10.54 2.68 -11.74
CA GLY A 221 -9.34 2.19 -12.39
C GLY A 221 -8.98 0.80 -11.91
N ARG A 222 -7.76 0.41 -12.26
CA ARG A 222 -7.15 -0.82 -11.80
C ARG A 222 -5.88 -0.47 -11.03
N GLY A 223 -5.66 -1.15 -9.93
CA GLY A 223 -4.42 -1.09 -9.18
C GLY A 223 -3.51 -2.27 -9.53
N ARG A 224 -2.39 -2.33 -8.82
CA ARG A 224 -1.44 -3.45 -8.85
C ARG A 224 -1.12 -3.86 -7.42
N PRO A 225 -0.64 -5.09 -7.19
CA PRO A 225 -0.09 -5.49 -5.90
C PRO A 225 0.95 -4.47 -5.42
N LEU A 226 1.02 -4.25 -4.12
CA LEU A 226 1.96 -3.28 -3.55
C LEU A 226 3.40 -3.73 -3.75
N ASN A 227 4.26 -2.81 -4.17
CA ASN A 227 5.68 -3.07 -4.41
C ASN A 227 6.49 -1.84 -3.98
N PRO A 228 7.41 -1.95 -2.99
CA PRO A 228 8.14 -0.80 -2.47
C PRO A 228 8.92 -0.03 -3.54
N ARG A 229 9.57 -0.73 -4.47
CA ARG A 229 10.38 -0.10 -5.52
C ARG A 229 9.53 0.75 -6.46
N ILE A 230 8.45 0.18 -6.97
CA ILE A 230 7.52 0.89 -7.85
C ILE A 230 6.86 2.06 -7.10
N PHE A 231 6.48 1.83 -5.83
CA PHE A 231 5.89 2.87 -4.99
C PHE A 231 6.85 4.06 -4.80
N TYR A 232 8.11 3.80 -4.45
CA TYR A 232 9.13 4.84 -4.26
C TYR A 232 9.32 5.69 -5.52
N HIS A 233 9.37 5.08 -6.71
CA HIS A 233 9.44 5.82 -7.97
C HIS A 233 8.22 6.70 -8.20
N LYS A 234 7.01 6.21 -7.92
CA LYS A 234 5.78 7.03 -8.00
C LYS A 234 5.80 8.18 -7.02
N LEU A 235 6.27 7.94 -5.79
CA LEU A 235 6.36 8.94 -4.74
C LEU A 235 7.31 10.08 -5.14
N ARG A 236 8.49 9.73 -5.65
CA ARG A 236 9.45 10.70 -6.20
C ARG A 236 8.88 11.50 -7.36
N LYS A 237 8.25 10.81 -8.32
CA LYS A 237 7.65 11.47 -9.49
C LYS A 237 6.56 12.46 -9.07
N ARG A 238 5.71 12.07 -8.12
CA ARG A 238 4.67 12.96 -7.59
C ARG A 238 5.27 14.20 -6.94
N ARG A 239 6.29 14.04 -6.10
CA ARG A 239 6.99 15.18 -5.47
C ARG A 239 7.57 16.15 -6.49
N GLN A 240 8.12 15.65 -7.59
CA GLN A 240 8.63 16.48 -8.68
C GLN A 240 7.53 17.25 -9.44
N GLN A 241 6.31 16.71 -9.48
CA GLN A 241 5.16 17.30 -10.17
C GLN A 241 4.36 18.24 -9.27
N GLU A 242 4.32 17.97 -7.97
CA GLU A 242 3.53 18.68 -6.96
C GLU A 242 4.46 19.16 -5.83
N THR A 243 4.93 20.41 -5.93
CA THR A 243 5.87 21.01 -4.95
C THR A 243 5.27 21.18 -3.54
N GLU A 244 3.95 21.12 -3.40
CA GLU A 244 3.24 21.14 -2.11
C GLU A 244 2.87 19.73 -1.60
N PHE A 245 3.25 18.67 -2.33
CA PHE A 245 2.95 17.31 -1.88
C PHE A 245 3.84 16.95 -0.69
N HIS A 246 3.20 16.82 0.47
CA HIS A 246 3.80 16.39 1.73
C HIS A 246 2.87 15.42 2.46
N LEU A 247 3.48 14.50 3.22
CA LEU A 247 2.83 13.52 4.05
C LEU A 247 3.33 13.69 5.48
N SER A 248 2.45 13.66 6.48
CA SER A 248 2.86 13.80 7.88
C SER A 248 3.06 12.44 8.52
N VAL A 249 4.18 12.25 9.22
CA VAL A 249 4.50 11.01 9.96
C VAL A 249 4.70 11.35 11.44
N GLN A 250 4.05 10.59 12.32
CA GLN A 250 4.26 10.68 13.76
C GLN A 250 5.29 9.63 14.18
N ILE A 251 6.39 10.05 14.83
CA ILE A 251 7.47 9.16 15.28
C ILE A 251 7.54 9.23 16.80
N ASN A 252 7.21 8.10 17.45
CA ASN A 252 7.23 7.88 18.90
C ASN A 252 8.26 6.79 19.22
N ILE A 253 9.47 6.95 18.70
CA ILE A 253 10.63 6.19 19.13
C ILE A 253 11.37 7.12 20.10
N ASP A 254 11.67 6.63 21.29
CA ASP A 254 12.60 7.32 22.19
C ASP A 254 13.96 7.33 21.47
N LEU A 255 14.35 8.52 21.01
CA LEU A 255 15.58 8.75 20.25
C LEU A 255 16.78 8.89 21.18
#